data_AF-A0AAU4BXE2-F1
#
_entry.id   AF-A0AAU4BXE2-F1
#
_cell.length_a   1.000
_cell.length_b   1.000
_cell.length_c   1.000
_cell.angle_alpha   90.00
_cell.angle_beta   90.00
_cell.angle_gamma   90.00
#
_symmetry.space_group_name_H-M   'P 1'
#
loop_
_entity.id
_entity.type
_entity.pdbx_description
1 polymer ?
#
loop_
_entity_poly.entity_id
_entity_poly.type
_entity_poly.pdbx_seq_one_letter_code
_entity_poly.pdbx_strand_id
1 'polypeptide(L)'
;MREDLVGRALLAAGVALVPWLAVLCTTLPDAYPAQHWRVAWVGFDALEIAGLLTSAVLVRRSDHRAPLASIATAVLLLVDAWFDVVTAGRDVVFPLALACTLELPLAILCAVAALRPPGVASVQPAVVQRAAVHV
;
A
#
# COMPACT_ATOMS: atom_id res chain seq x y z
N MET A 1 -12.91 7.24 11.74
CA MET A 1 -12.91 8.15 10.54
C MET A 1 -11.57 8.18 9.80
N ARG A 2 -10.41 8.37 10.46
CA ARG A 2 -9.08 8.37 9.80
C ARG A 2 -8.61 6.98 9.31
N GLU A 3 -9.02 5.89 9.97
CA GLU A 3 -8.75 4.51 9.52
C GLU A 3 -9.48 4.17 8.23
N ASP A 4 -10.76 4.54 8.13
CA ASP A 4 -11.54 4.34 6.91
C ASP A 4 -10.98 5.14 5.72
N LEU A 5 -10.44 6.33 5.95
CA LEU A 5 -9.84 7.13 4.88
C LEU A 5 -8.60 6.46 4.31
N VAL A 6 -7.70 5.95 5.17
CA VAL A 6 -6.51 5.23 4.71
C VAL A 6 -6.88 3.93 4.03
N GLY A 7 -7.79 3.16 4.61
CA GLY A 7 -8.29 1.95 3.97
C GLY A 7 -8.92 2.21 2.60
N ARG A 8 -9.69 3.31 2.45
CA ARG A 8 -10.24 3.72 1.14
C ARG A 8 -9.17 4.20 0.17
N ALA A 9 -8.16 4.93 0.64
CA ALA A 9 -7.05 5.39 -0.20
C ALA A 9 -6.24 4.20 -0.74
N LEU A 10 -5.91 3.23 0.12
CA LEU A 10 -5.23 1.99 -0.28
C LEU A 10 -6.07 1.18 -1.27
N LEU A 11 -7.38 1.09 -1.04
CA LEU A 11 -8.29 0.41 -1.96
C LEU A 11 -8.34 1.11 -3.32
N ALA A 12 -8.49 2.44 -3.32
CA ALA A 12 -8.53 3.23 -4.54
C ALA A 12 -7.22 3.13 -5.31
N ALA A 13 -6.07 3.17 -4.63
CA ALA A 13 -4.76 2.98 -5.23
C ALA A 13 -4.61 1.60 -5.88
N GLY A 14 -4.96 0.53 -5.16
CA GLY A 14 -4.89 -0.83 -5.70
C GLY A 14 -5.78 -1.02 -6.93
N VAL A 15 -7.00 -0.45 -6.93
CA VAL A 15 -7.89 -0.49 -8.10
C VAL A 15 -7.36 0.36 -9.25
N ALA A 16 -6.77 1.53 -8.97
CA ALA A 16 -6.21 2.43 -9.98
C ALA A 16 -4.98 1.86 -10.68
N LEU A 17 -4.23 0.97 -10.03
CA LEU A 17 -3.09 0.27 -10.62
C LEU A 17 -3.49 -0.88 -11.57
N VAL A 18 -4.72 -1.41 -11.48
CA VAL A 18 -5.18 -2.49 -12.37
C VAL A 18 -5.17 -2.09 -13.87
N PRO A 19 -5.65 -0.90 -14.26
CA PRO A 19 -5.47 -0.40 -15.62
C PRO A 19 -4.00 -0.31 -16.06
N TRP A 20 -3.10 0.12 -15.18
CA TRP A 20 -1.67 0.22 -15.47
C TRP A 20 -1.04 -1.14 -15.76
N LEU A 21 -1.37 -2.15 -14.94
CA LEU A 21 -0.97 -3.54 -15.15
C LEU A 21 -1.38 -4.05 -16.54
N ALA A 22 -2.60 -3.71 -17.00
CA ALA A 22 -3.08 -4.08 -18.32
C ALA A 22 -2.27 -3.40 -19.44
N VAL A 23 -1.93 -2.11 -19.26
CA VAL A 23 -1.05 -1.39 -20.19
C VAL A 23 0.31 -2.08 -20.26
N LEU A 24 0.99 -2.31 -19.13
CA LEU A 24 2.29 -2.98 -19.08
C LEU A 24 2.28 -4.35 -19.76
N CYS A 25 1.24 -5.15 -19.52
CA CYS A 25 1.08 -6.46 -20.16
C CYS A 25 1.00 -6.38 -21.70
N THR A 26 0.53 -5.26 -22.25
CA THR A 26 0.40 -5.08 -23.71
C THR A 26 1.56 -4.32 -24.35
N THR A 27 2.25 -3.47 -23.60
CA THR A 27 3.27 -2.56 -24.14
C THR A 27 4.71 -3.00 -23.87
N LEU A 28 4.97 -3.83 -22.84
CA LEU A 28 6.32 -4.30 -22.56
C LEU A 28 6.80 -5.32 -23.61
N PRO A 29 7.99 -5.12 -24.20
CA PRO A 29 8.64 -6.13 -25.02
C PRO A 29 8.98 -7.37 -24.19
N ASP A 30 8.81 -8.55 -24.77
CA ASP A 30 9.07 -9.82 -24.09
C ASP A 30 10.54 -10.07 -23.70
N ALA A 31 11.47 -9.41 -24.37
CA ALA A 31 12.89 -9.74 -24.35
C ALA A 31 13.83 -8.56 -24.01
N TYR A 32 13.34 -7.50 -23.35
CA TYR A 32 14.14 -6.31 -23.09
C TYR A 32 14.16 -5.98 -21.59
N PRO A 33 15.25 -6.11 -20.82
CA PRO A 33 16.60 -6.61 -21.10
C PRO A 33 16.90 -8.03 -20.55
N ALA A 34 15.89 -8.76 -20.05
CA ALA A 34 16.05 -10.10 -19.47
C ALA A 34 15.02 -11.10 -20.01
N GLN A 35 15.27 -12.41 -19.81
CA GLN A 35 14.28 -13.45 -20.11
C GLN A 35 13.01 -13.24 -19.25
N HIS A 36 11.84 -13.37 -19.87
CA HIS A 36 10.53 -13.18 -19.22
C HIS A 36 10.33 -11.79 -18.60
N TRP A 37 10.93 -10.75 -19.18
CA TRP A 37 10.86 -9.38 -18.67
C TRP A 37 9.43 -8.93 -18.36
N ARG A 38 8.52 -9.09 -19.33
CA ARG A 38 7.11 -8.74 -19.15
C ARG A 38 6.46 -9.49 -17.99
N VAL A 39 6.76 -10.78 -17.83
CA VAL A 39 6.19 -11.60 -16.74
C VAL A 39 6.71 -11.14 -15.38
N ALA A 40 7.99 -10.75 -15.28
CA ALA A 40 8.57 -10.25 -14.05
C ALA A 40 7.87 -8.97 -13.59
N TRP A 41 7.70 -7.99 -14.47
CA TRP A 41 7.02 -6.73 -14.16
C TRP A 41 5.54 -6.92 -13.85
N VAL A 42 4.79 -7.58 -14.74
CA VAL A 42 3.37 -7.86 -14.51
C VAL A 42 3.16 -8.64 -13.20
N GLY A 43 4.06 -9.58 -12.89
CA GLY A 43 4.03 -10.31 -11.63
C GLY A 43 4.30 -9.41 -10.42
N PHE A 44 5.27 -8.50 -10.52
CA PHE A 44 5.62 -7.56 -9.45
C PHE A 44 4.48 -6.57 -9.17
N ASP A 45 3.97 -5.88 -10.19
CA ASP A 45 2.80 -5.00 -10.08
C ASP A 45 1.57 -5.71 -9.50
N ALA A 46 1.34 -6.97 -9.90
CA ALA A 46 0.25 -7.76 -9.35
C ALA A 46 0.40 -8.02 -7.83
N LEU A 47 1.63 -8.21 -7.35
CA LEU A 47 1.92 -8.32 -5.92
C LEU A 47 1.64 -6.99 -5.20
N GLU A 48 1.94 -5.85 -5.81
CA GLU A 48 1.66 -4.54 -5.23
C GLU A 48 0.16 -4.29 -5.11
N ILE A 49 -0.60 -4.56 -6.18
CA ILE A 49 -2.07 -4.49 -6.19
C ILE A 49 -2.62 -5.40 -5.09
N ALA A 50 -2.18 -6.66 -5.03
CA ALA A 50 -2.61 -7.59 -3.99
C ALA A 50 -2.26 -7.08 -2.59
N GLY A 51 -1.08 -6.51 -2.39
CA GLY A 51 -0.62 -5.90 -1.15
C GLY A 51 -1.49 -4.73 -0.71
N LEU A 52 -1.77 -3.79 -1.62
CA LEU A 52 -2.62 -2.62 -1.37
C LEU A 52 -4.06 -3.02 -1.02
N LEU A 53 -4.64 -3.95 -1.78
CA LEU A 53 -5.99 -4.46 -1.52
C LEU A 53 -6.07 -5.21 -0.19
N THR A 54 -5.07 -6.04 0.11
CA THR A 54 -4.99 -6.79 1.37
C THR A 54 -4.85 -5.81 2.55
N SER A 55 -3.93 -4.85 2.44
CA SER A 55 -3.71 -3.81 3.46
C SER A 55 -4.99 -2.98 3.67
N ALA A 56 -5.68 -2.58 2.60
CA ALA A 56 -6.95 -1.88 2.67
C ALA A 56 -8.02 -2.66 3.46
N VAL A 57 -8.17 -3.95 3.15
CA VAL A 57 -9.15 -4.82 3.84
C VAL A 57 -8.79 -4.98 5.32
N LEU A 58 -7.52 -5.25 5.63
CA LEU A 58 -7.07 -5.48 7.01
C LEU A 58 -7.15 -4.20 7.86
N VAL A 59 -6.75 -3.05 7.32
CA VAL A 59 -6.87 -1.75 8.00
C VAL A 59 -8.33 -1.43 8.31
N ARG A 60 -9.24 -1.63 7.34
CA ARG A 60 -10.69 -1.39 7.53
C ARG A 60 -11.33 -2.34 8.53
N ARG A 61 -10.76 -3.54 8.72
CA ARG A 61 -11.20 -4.51 9.72
C ARG A 61 -10.53 -4.33 11.09
N SER A 62 -9.59 -3.39 11.21
CA SER A 62 -8.74 -3.22 12.40
C SER A 62 -8.04 -4.54 12.80
N ASP A 63 -7.61 -5.31 11.80
CA ASP A 63 -6.96 -6.60 12.00
C ASP A 63 -5.49 -6.42 12.48
N HIS A 64 -5.06 -7.21 13.46
CA HIS A 64 -3.68 -7.25 13.96
C HIS A 64 -2.60 -7.51 12.87
N ARG A 65 -2.98 -8.09 11.73
CA ARG A 65 -2.08 -8.35 10.59
C ARG A 65 -1.89 -7.13 9.68
N ALA A 66 -2.71 -6.08 9.83
CA ALA A 66 -2.65 -4.89 8.99
C ALA A 66 -1.24 -4.26 8.91
N PRO A 67 -0.46 -4.14 10.02
CA PRO A 67 0.89 -3.61 9.95
C PRO A 67 1.84 -4.43 9.09
N LEU A 68 1.77 -5.76 9.20
CA LEU A 68 2.64 -6.66 8.43
C LEU A 68 2.37 -6.54 6.94
N ALA A 69 1.10 -6.61 6.53
CA ALA A 69 0.71 -6.47 5.13
C ALA A 69 1.09 -5.09 4.58
N SER A 70 0.88 -4.04 5.36
CA SER A 70 1.18 -2.66 4.94
C SER A 70 2.68 -2.41 4.82
N ILE A 71 3.52 -2.91 5.74
CA ILE A 71 4.99 -2.82 5.61
C ILE A 71 5.48 -3.60 4.40
N ALA A 72 5.00 -4.82 4.19
CA ALA A 72 5.38 -5.62 3.02
C ALA A 72 5.05 -4.88 1.71
N THR A 73 3.85 -4.29 1.63
CA THR A 73 3.41 -3.49 0.48
C THR A 73 4.27 -2.22 0.32
N ALA A 74 4.61 -1.55 1.41
CA ALA A 74 5.49 -0.37 1.36
C ALA A 74 6.88 -0.72 0.80
N VAL A 75 7.43 -1.87 1.19
CA VAL A 75 8.73 -2.34 0.68
C VAL A 75 8.63 -2.67 -0.81
N LEU A 76 7.56 -3.32 -1.28
CA LEU A 76 7.35 -3.58 -2.70
C LEU A 76 7.38 -2.29 -3.51
N LEU A 77 6.58 -1.28 -3.11
CA LEU A 77 6.51 0.03 -3.78
C LEU A 77 7.85 0.80 -3.78
N LEU A 78 8.64 0.67 -2.71
CA LEU A 78 9.99 1.25 -2.67
C LEU A 78 10.94 0.55 -3.63
N VAL A 79 10.82 -0.78 -3.75
CA VAL A 79 11.61 -1.57 -4.68
C VAL A 79 11.18 -1.28 -6.12
N ASP A 80 9.89 -1.08 -6.39
CA ASP A 80 9.35 -0.66 -7.69
C ASP A 80 9.97 0.67 -8.11
N ALA A 81 9.86 1.70 -7.27
CA ALA A 81 10.42 3.02 -7.51
C ALA A 81 11.92 3.02 -7.74
N TRP A 82 12.64 2.21 -6.96
CA TRP A 82 14.06 2.00 -7.20
C TRP A 82 14.27 1.41 -8.60
N PHE A 83 13.59 0.32 -8.92
CA PHE A 83 13.79 -0.46 -10.13
C PHE A 83 13.41 0.31 -11.40
N ASP A 84 12.30 1.05 -11.37
CA ASP A 84 11.86 1.96 -12.44
C ASP A 84 12.94 3.01 -12.76
N VAL A 85 13.51 3.65 -11.74
CA VAL A 85 14.55 4.67 -11.92
C VAL A 85 15.86 4.06 -12.42
N VAL A 86 16.33 2.94 -11.88
CA VAL A 86 17.59 2.32 -12.36
C VAL A 86 17.46 1.65 -13.73
N THR A 87 16.26 1.30 -14.18
CA THR A 87 16.04 0.66 -15.50
C THR A 87 15.58 1.61 -16.61
N ALA A 88 15.28 2.88 -16.28
CA ALA A 88 14.81 3.90 -17.20
C ALA A 88 15.74 4.23 -18.39
N GLY A 89 17.01 3.82 -18.34
CA GLY A 89 17.97 4.09 -19.41
C GLY A 89 18.22 5.60 -19.60
N ARG A 90 18.02 6.12 -20.82
CA ARG A 90 18.30 7.53 -21.15
C ARG A 90 17.13 8.47 -20.87
N ASP A 91 15.92 7.96 -20.66
CA ASP A 91 14.70 8.75 -20.45
C ASP A 91 14.16 8.53 -19.04
N VAL A 92 14.92 8.99 -18.04
CA VAL A 92 14.60 8.82 -16.61
C VAL A 92 13.54 9.76 -16.10
N VAL A 93 13.15 10.79 -16.86
CA VAL A 93 12.24 11.83 -16.37
C VAL A 93 10.86 11.24 -16.07
N PHE A 94 10.34 10.39 -16.94
CA PHE A 94 9.02 9.79 -16.74
C PHE A 94 8.99 8.79 -15.57
N PRO A 95 9.90 7.79 -15.47
CA PRO A 95 9.94 6.90 -14.31
C PRO A 95 10.23 7.63 -13.00
N LEU A 96 11.12 8.63 -13.00
CA LEU A 96 11.38 9.43 -11.81
C LEU A 96 10.15 10.23 -11.36
N ALA A 97 9.35 10.74 -12.30
CA ALA A 97 8.11 11.43 -11.97
C ALA A 97 7.09 10.46 -11.36
N LEU A 98 6.92 9.26 -11.91
CA LEU A 98 6.05 8.22 -11.33
C LEU A 98 6.53 7.81 -9.93
N ALA A 99 7.81 7.51 -9.78
CA ALA A 99 8.42 7.18 -8.49
C ALA A 99 8.14 8.26 -7.43
N CYS A 100 8.35 9.52 -7.76
CA CYS A 100 8.15 10.63 -6.81
C CYS A 100 6.68 10.93 -6.51
N THR A 101 5.77 10.71 -7.46
CA THR A 101 4.37 11.16 -7.35
C THR A 101 3.38 10.05 -7.05
N LEU A 102 3.74 8.79 -7.29
CA LEU A 102 2.87 7.63 -7.13
C LEU A 102 3.47 6.61 -6.16
N GLU A 103 4.59 5.98 -6.50
CA GLU A 103 5.15 4.88 -5.70
C GLU A 103 5.60 5.32 -4.31
N LEU A 104 6.42 6.38 -4.20
CA LEU A 104 6.89 6.87 -2.90
C LEU A 104 5.74 7.36 -2.00
N PRO A 105 4.77 8.17 -2.49
CA PRO A 105 3.60 8.52 -1.70
C PRO A 105 2.77 7.32 -1.24
N LEU A 106 2.59 6.30 -2.09
CA LEU A 106 1.89 5.08 -1.71
C LEU A 106 2.68 4.26 -0.67
N ALA A 107 4.01 4.18 -0.81
CA ALA A 107 4.87 3.52 0.17
C ALA A 107 4.78 4.21 1.53
N ILE A 108 4.79 5.55 1.55
CA ILE A 108 4.60 6.36 2.76
C ILE A 108 3.21 6.11 3.35
N LEU A 109 2.15 6.08 2.54
CA LEU A 109 0.80 5.78 3.02
C LEU A 109 0.72 4.41 3.68
N CYS A 110 1.35 3.40 3.08
CA CYS A 110 1.45 2.05 3.62
C CYS A 110 2.25 2.02 4.94
N ALA A 111 3.39 2.72 5.00
CA ALA A 111 4.19 2.82 6.23
C ALA A 111 3.40 3.52 7.35
N VAL A 112 2.68 4.61 7.04
CA VAL A 112 1.80 5.30 7.99
C VAL A 112 0.68 4.37 8.46
N ALA A 113 0.08 3.58 7.58
CA ALA A 113 -0.92 2.60 7.97
C ALA A 113 -0.35 1.55 8.94
N ALA A 114 0.89 1.13 8.73
CA ALA A 114 1.53 0.11 9.55
C ALA A 114 1.96 0.60 10.94
N LEU A 115 2.42 1.84 11.03
CA LEU A 115 2.92 2.43 12.27
C LEU A 115 1.81 2.99 13.16
N ARG A 116 0.54 2.87 12.75
CA ARG A 116 -0.58 3.33 13.57
C ARG A 116 -0.71 2.47 14.84
N PRO A 117 -0.78 3.10 16.02
CA PRO A 117 -1.03 2.37 17.23
C PRO A 117 -2.41 1.70 17.16
N PRO A 118 -2.56 0.45 17.66
CA PRO A 118 -3.87 -0.12 17.89
C PRO A 118 -4.65 0.87 18.76
N GLY A 119 -5.87 1.21 18.35
CA GLY A 119 -6.70 2.12 19.13
C GLY A 119 -6.76 1.60 20.57
N VAL A 120 -6.17 2.35 21.51
CA VAL A 120 -6.30 2.04 22.93
C VAL A 120 -7.80 2.10 23.21
N ALA A 121 -8.43 0.94 23.35
CA ALA A 121 -9.80 0.88 23.84
C ALA A 121 -9.79 1.67 25.14
N SER A 122 -10.48 2.81 25.17
CA SER A 122 -10.67 3.55 26.41
C SER A 122 -11.31 2.58 27.38
N VAL A 123 -10.53 2.08 28.34
CA VAL A 123 -11.05 1.33 29.47
C VAL A 123 -11.91 2.33 30.22
N GLN A 124 -13.21 2.34 29.96
CA GLN A 124 -14.17 3.07 30.78
C GLN A 124 -14.10 2.42 32.17
N PRO A 125 -13.62 3.11 33.22
CA PRO A 125 -13.71 2.56 34.55
C PRO A 125 -15.20 2.52 34.91
N ALA A 126 -15.81 1.33 34.81
CA ALA A 126 -17.23 1.11 35.09
C ALA A 126 -17.61 1.26 36.58
N VAL A 127 -16.81 1.94 37.40
CA VAL A 127 -16.92 1.89 38.87
C VAL A 127 -16.76 3.27 39.51
N VAL A 128 -17.68 4.22 39.24
CA VAL A 128 -17.97 5.34 40.19
C VAL A 128 -19.45 5.77 40.18
N GLN A 129 -20.32 5.29 39.28
CA GLN A 129 -21.71 5.75 39.24
C GLN A 129 -22.61 5.16 40.35
N ARG A 130 -22.19 4.10 41.06
CA ARG A 130 -23.02 3.41 42.07
C ARG A 130 -22.95 3.99 43.48
N ALA A 131 -22.06 4.94 43.76
CA ALA A 131 -21.92 5.53 45.09
C ALA A 131 -22.83 6.75 45.33
N ALA A 132 -23.37 7.37 44.28
CA ALA A 132 -24.18 8.58 44.40
C ALA A 132 -25.70 8.33 44.56
N VAL A 133 -26.15 7.07 44.63
CA VAL A 133 -27.57 6.70 44.76
C VAL A 133 -27.94 6.28 46.20
N HIS A 134 -26.96 6.23 47.12
CA HIS A 134 -27.16 5.79 48.51
C HIS A 134 -26.55 6.72 49.57
N VAL A 135 -26.67 8.04 49.40
CA VAL A 135 -26.46 9.01 50.50
C VAL A 135 -27.64 9.97 50.57
#